data_AF-A0A4Z2C0Y6-F1
#
_entry.id   AF-A0A4Z2C0Y6-F1
#
_cell.length_a   1.000
_cell.length_b   1.000
_cell.length_c   1.000
_cell.angle_alpha   90.00
_cell.angle_beta   90.00
_cell.angle_gamma   90.00
#
_symmetry.space_group_name_H-M   'P 1'
#
loop_
_entity.id
_entity.type
_entity.pdbx_description
1 polymer ?
#
loop_
_entity_poly.entity_id
_entity_poly.type
_entity_poly.pdbx_seq_one_letter_code
_entity_poly.pdbx_strand_id
1 'polypeptide(L)'
;MGLSQSSEVSDGGTYGYHVHGVQPSSPAEKAGLEPFFDFILSLDNRRLNEENDHLKEVLKANMDSLVKMEVYSIKTMQVRELFVVPCNTWGGQGLLGASVRYCSYQGANENVWHVLDVEASSPAALAGLQPHSDYIVGADQLLQDSEDFFSLIEAHEGKPLKLLVYNAQTDACREVMVTPNGAWGGEGSLGCGIGYGYLHRIPAQPAAPTARPAPSAAAPPVPSPEENPPVNLPAHGFTEAPLVAPSSRSEDLLDLDQVTLQEAPLPPPIQRVMDPGQHRMF
;
A
#
# COMPACT_ATOMS: atom_id res chain seq x y z
N MET A 1 27.22 8.25 -1.05
CA MET A 1 26.10 9.11 -0.62
C MET A 1 24.90 8.74 -1.46
N GLY A 2 23.77 8.40 -0.85
CA GLY A 2 22.57 7.97 -1.59
C GLY A 2 21.70 9.16 -1.98
N LEU A 3 21.18 9.17 -3.21
CA LEU A 3 20.23 10.18 -3.68
C LEU A 3 18.81 9.70 -3.43
N SER A 4 18.26 10.02 -2.25
CA SER A 4 16.82 9.99 -2.04
C SER A 4 16.18 11.08 -2.90
N GLN A 5 15.38 10.70 -3.90
CA GLN A 5 14.55 11.65 -4.64
C GLN A 5 13.37 12.07 -3.75
N SER A 6 13.63 13.00 -2.83
CA SER A 6 12.56 13.73 -2.15
C SER A 6 11.86 14.61 -3.17
N SER A 7 10.61 14.26 -3.51
CA SER A 7 9.68 15.24 -4.07
C SER A 7 9.52 16.40 -3.08
N GLU A 8 9.35 17.61 -3.58
CA GLU A 8 9.29 18.82 -2.76
C GLU A 8 7.97 18.92 -1.99
N VAL A 9 7.87 18.15 -0.90
CA VAL A 9 6.75 18.22 0.06
C VAL A 9 6.73 19.61 0.68
N SER A 10 5.76 20.42 0.28
CA SER A 10 5.60 21.81 0.73
C SER A 10 5.20 21.88 2.20
N ASP A 11 6.20 21.98 3.10
CA ASP A 11 6.18 22.50 4.49
C ASP A 11 5.05 22.04 5.45
N GLY A 12 4.31 20.98 5.09
CA GLY A 12 2.99 20.69 5.66
C GLY A 12 2.87 19.36 6.42
N GLY A 13 3.99 18.70 6.74
CA GLY A 13 4.03 17.43 7.45
C GLY A 13 3.54 16.20 6.66
N THR A 14 3.83 15.01 7.20
CA THR A 14 3.54 13.70 6.59
C THR A 14 2.14 13.15 6.87
N TYR A 15 1.20 14.01 7.26
CA TYR A 15 -0.13 13.64 7.73
C TYR A 15 -1.24 14.26 6.87
N GLY A 16 -2.42 13.64 6.91
CA GLY A 16 -3.66 14.12 6.31
C GLY A 16 -4.85 13.23 6.66
N TYR A 17 -6.00 13.49 6.04
CA TYR A 17 -7.20 12.66 6.21
C TYR A 17 -7.24 11.55 5.15
N HIS A 18 -6.87 10.33 5.55
CA HIS A 18 -6.93 9.11 4.73
C HIS A 18 -8.38 8.77 4.41
N VAL A 19 -8.67 8.49 3.14
CA VAL A 19 -10.01 8.10 2.65
C VAL A 19 -10.16 6.59 2.77
N HIS A 20 -10.87 6.11 3.78
CA HIS A 20 -11.16 4.67 3.92
C HIS A 20 -12.28 4.18 3.01
N GLY A 21 -13.26 5.02 2.71
CA GLY A 21 -14.42 4.62 1.90
C GLY A 21 -15.12 5.80 1.26
N VAL A 22 -15.76 5.55 0.13
CA VAL A 22 -16.51 6.54 -0.67
C VAL A 22 -17.88 5.94 -0.99
N GLN A 23 -18.95 6.66 -0.64
CA GLN A 23 -20.32 6.20 -0.95
C GLN A 23 -20.63 6.40 -2.45
N PRO A 24 -21.35 5.46 -3.09
CA PRO A 24 -21.78 5.62 -4.48
C PRO A 24 -22.63 6.89 -4.70
N SER A 25 -22.46 7.52 -5.86
CA SER A 25 -23.09 8.80 -6.23
C SER A 25 -22.79 10.00 -5.32
N SER A 26 -21.80 9.89 -4.42
CA SER A 26 -21.40 10.97 -3.51
C SER A 26 -20.62 12.11 -4.21
N PRO A 27 -20.50 13.28 -3.58
CA PRO A 27 -19.55 14.31 -4.00
C PRO A 27 -18.10 13.82 -4.06
N ALA A 28 -17.67 12.94 -3.16
CA ALA A 28 -16.34 12.34 -3.18
C ALA A 28 -16.09 11.47 -4.43
N GLU A 29 -17.04 10.60 -4.78
CA GLU A 29 -16.97 9.79 -6.00
C GLU A 29 -16.89 10.68 -7.24
N LYS A 30 -17.77 11.69 -7.32
CA LYS A 30 -17.83 12.66 -8.42
C LYS A 30 -16.58 13.54 -8.54
N ALA A 31 -15.87 13.77 -7.44
CA ALA A 31 -14.59 14.49 -7.42
C ALA A 31 -13.39 13.61 -7.78
N GLY A 32 -13.55 12.29 -7.88
CA GLY A 32 -12.46 11.36 -8.17
C GLY A 32 -11.56 11.06 -6.96
N LEU A 33 -12.13 10.99 -5.75
CA LEU A 33 -11.45 10.43 -4.57
C LEU A 33 -11.39 8.89 -4.67
N GLU A 34 -10.19 8.34 -4.61
CA GLU A 34 -9.90 6.91 -4.61
C GLU A 34 -9.84 6.39 -3.15
N PRO A 35 -10.77 5.52 -2.71
CA PRO A 35 -10.68 4.92 -1.37
C PRO A 35 -9.40 4.08 -1.22
N PHE A 36 -8.89 4.04 0.01
CA PHE A 36 -7.55 3.62 0.43
C PHE A 36 -6.37 4.41 -0.16
N PHE A 37 -6.40 4.80 -1.44
CA PHE A 37 -5.23 5.42 -2.05
C PHE A 37 -5.02 6.88 -1.66
N ASP A 38 -6.10 7.60 -1.33
CA ASP A 38 -6.08 9.05 -1.17
C ASP A 38 -5.97 9.53 0.28
N PHE A 39 -5.15 10.57 0.46
CA PHE A 39 -5.01 11.36 1.68
C PHE A 39 -5.31 12.83 1.38
N ILE A 40 -6.39 13.36 1.95
CA ILE A 40 -6.76 14.77 1.83
C ILE A 40 -5.79 15.59 2.70
N LEU A 41 -4.94 16.39 2.04
CA LEU A 41 -3.90 17.20 2.69
C LEU A 41 -4.34 18.64 2.95
N SER A 42 -5.19 19.20 2.08
CA SER A 42 -5.75 20.54 2.25
C SER A 42 -7.15 20.64 1.65
N LEU A 43 -7.94 21.57 2.17
CA LEU A 43 -9.26 21.92 1.66
C LEU A 43 -9.47 23.43 1.76
N ASP A 44 -9.93 24.08 0.70
CA ASP A 44 -10.12 25.54 0.63
C ASP A 44 -8.83 26.32 0.99
N ASN A 45 -7.70 25.87 0.43
CA ASN A 45 -6.33 26.32 0.73
C ASN A 45 -5.90 26.24 2.22
N ARG A 46 -6.68 25.57 3.10
CA ARG A 46 -6.29 25.29 4.49
C ARG A 46 -5.66 23.90 4.61
N ARG A 47 -4.43 23.83 5.12
CA ARG A 47 -3.76 22.56 5.45
C ARG A 47 -4.53 21.82 6.54
N LEU A 48 -4.58 20.49 6.42
CA LEU A 48 -5.22 19.58 7.36
C LEU A 48 -4.15 18.75 8.10
N ASN A 49 -3.35 19.43 8.93
CA ASN A 49 -2.18 18.90 9.64
C ASN A 49 -2.44 18.55 11.12
N GLU A 50 -3.70 18.41 11.52
CA GLU A 50 -4.14 18.10 12.88
C GLU A 50 -5.47 17.31 12.84
N GLU A 51 -5.69 16.43 13.84
CA GLU A 51 -6.99 15.79 14.05
C GLU A 51 -7.94 16.76 14.78
N ASN A 52 -8.89 17.34 14.04
CA ASN A 52 -9.82 18.34 14.53
C ASN A 52 -11.08 18.41 13.64
N ASP A 53 -12.00 19.31 13.97
CA ASP A 53 -13.23 19.51 13.19
C ASP A 53 -13.06 20.41 11.95
N HIS A 54 -11.87 20.97 11.65
CA HIS A 54 -11.69 21.94 10.55
C HIS A 54 -12.15 21.39 9.20
N LEU A 55 -11.91 20.11 8.89
CA LEU A 55 -12.42 19.48 7.67
C LEU A 55 -13.95 19.55 7.60
N LYS A 56 -14.64 19.28 8.72
CA LYS A 56 -16.11 19.32 8.81
C LYS A 56 -16.63 20.76 8.79
N GLU A 57 -15.89 21.71 9.34
CA GLU A 57 -16.22 23.15 9.32
C GLU A 57 -16.09 23.75 7.91
N VAL A 58 -14.98 23.49 7.20
CA VAL A 58 -14.78 23.99 5.82
C VAL A 58 -15.79 23.37 4.86
N LEU A 59 -16.12 22.09 5.01
CA LEU A 59 -17.20 21.44 4.24
C LEU A 59 -18.59 22.05 4.54
N LYS A 60 -18.86 22.50 5.77
CA LYS A 60 -20.12 23.20 6.14
C LYS A 60 -20.16 24.64 5.62
N ALA A 61 -19.03 25.35 5.69
CA ALA A 61 -18.92 26.74 5.27
C ALA A 61 -19.04 26.90 3.75
N ASN A 62 -18.51 25.94 2.99
CA ASN A 62 -18.57 25.91 1.53
C ASN A 62 -19.63 24.92 0.99
N MET A 63 -20.77 24.80 1.69
CA MET A 63 -21.89 23.98 1.22
C MET A 63 -22.46 24.53 -0.09
N ASP A 64 -22.72 23.63 -1.05
CA ASP A 64 -23.15 23.90 -2.43
C ASP A 64 -22.22 24.86 -3.22
N SER A 65 -20.97 25.01 -2.76
CA SER A 65 -19.89 25.77 -3.41
C SER A 65 -18.79 24.85 -3.94
N LEU A 66 -18.03 25.31 -4.94
CA LEU A 66 -16.92 24.53 -5.51
C LEU A 66 -15.63 24.74 -4.71
N VAL A 67 -15.14 23.69 -4.05
CA VAL A 67 -14.00 23.73 -3.15
C VAL A 67 -12.78 23.06 -3.78
N LYS A 68 -11.62 23.75 -3.75
CA LYS A 68 -10.32 23.15 -4.08
C LYS A 68 -9.87 22.21 -2.96
N MET A 69 -9.43 21.01 -3.32
CA MET A 69 -8.95 19.99 -2.41
C MET A 69 -7.61 19.44 -2.92
N GLU A 70 -6.59 19.36 -2.07
CA GLU A 70 -5.29 18.78 -2.43
C GLU A 70 -5.17 17.39 -1.83
N VAL A 71 -4.89 16.41 -2.68
CA VAL A 71 -4.97 14.98 -2.36
C VAL A 71 -3.71 14.27 -2.78
N TYR A 72 -3.05 13.62 -1.83
CA TYR A 72 -1.91 12.74 -2.10
C TYR A 72 -2.39 11.32 -2.36
N SER A 73 -2.00 10.74 -3.50
CA SER A 73 -2.27 9.33 -3.81
C SER A 73 -1.04 8.48 -3.56
N ILE A 74 -1.16 7.44 -2.74
CA ILE A 74 -0.11 6.43 -2.55
C ILE A 74 0.02 5.49 -3.77
N LYS A 75 -0.94 5.50 -4.71
CA LYS A 75 -0.86 4.73 -5.97
C LYS A 75 0.14 5.35 -6.95
N THR A 76 0.23 6.68 -6.97
CA THR A 76 1.12 7.44 -7.89
C THR A 76 2.28 8.16 -7.18
N MET A 77 2.27 8.23 -5.85
CA MET A 77 3.20 9.01 -5.02
C MET A 77 3.23 10.50 -5.37
N GLN A 78 2.08 11.05 -5.77
CA GLN A 78 1.93 12.45 -6.19
C GLN A 78 0.74 13.13 -5.49
N VAL A 79 0.88 14.44 -5.26
CA VAL A 79 -0.23 15.32 -4.89
C VAL A 79 -0.95 15.78 -6.15
N ARG A 80 -2.28 15.69 -6.17
CA ARG A 80 -3.14 16.22 -7.24
C ARG A 80 -4.19 17.17 -6.66
N GLU A 81 -4.62 18.12 -7.49
CA GLU A 81 -5.71 19.04 -7.17
C GLU A 81 -7.03 18.44 -7.67
N LEU A 82 -8.01 18.32 -6.77
CA LEU A 82 -9.38 17.93 -7.08
C LEU A 82 -10.33 19.09 -6.74
N PHE A 83 -11.50 19.10 -7.37
CA PHE A 83 -12.58 20.04 -7.05
C PHE A 83 -13.82 19.26 -6.63
N VAL A 84 -14.42 19.65 -5.51
CA VAL A 84 -15.59 18.99 -4.93
C VAL A 84 -16.67 20.01 -4.57
N VAL A 85 -17.94 19.62 -4.68
CA VAL A 85 -19.09 20.42 -4.25
C VAL A 85 -19.75 19.71 -3.06
N PRO A 86 -19.47 20.13 -1.81
CA PRO A 86 -20.08 19.53 -0.62
C PRO A 86 -21.58 19.84 -0.61
N CYS A 87 -22.45 18.83 -0.54
CA CYS A 87 -23.90 19.05 -0.56
C CYS A 87 -24.63 18.07 0.37
N ASN A 88 -25.87 18.40 0.75
CA ASN A 88 -26.73 17.56 1.59
C ASN A 88 -27.87 16.87 0.82
N THR A 89 -28.04 17.20 -0.47
CA THR A 89 -29.16 16.80 -1.32
C THR A 89 -28.95 15.50 -2.09
N TRP A 90 -27.75 14.92 -2.07
CA TRP A 90 -27.38 13.72 -2.84
C TRP A 90 -27.90 12.39 -2.25
N GLY A 91 -28.52 12.41 -1.07
CA GLY A 91 -29.28 11.29 -0.50
C GLY A 91 -28.51 10.30 0.39
N GLY A 92 -27.19 10.42 0.52
CA GLY A 92 -26.37 9.61 1.42
C GLY A 92 -25.92 10.33 2.69
N GLN A 93 -24.98 9.74 3.45
CA GLN A 93 -24.55 10.27 4.73
C GLN A 93 -23.40 11.28 4.60
N GLY A 94 -23.63 12.51 5.07
CA GLY A 94 -22.62 13.57 5.18
C GLY A 94 -22.50 14.47 3.94
N LEU A 95 -21.72 15.55 4.05
CA LEU A 95 -21.59 16.57 2.99
C LEU A 95 -20.69 16.13 1.84
N LEU A 96 -19.76 15.21 2.09
CA LEU A 96 -18.77 14.70 1.14
C LEU A 96 -19.07 13.25 0.70
N GLY A 97 -19.72 12.45 1.56
CA GLY A 97 -19.97 11.03 1.35
C GLY A 97 -18.76 10.10 1.49
N ALA A 98 -17.59 10.63 1.89
CA ALA A 98 -16.41 9.85 2.23
C ALA A 98 -16.30 9.58 3.73
N SER A 99 -15.81 8.39 4.08
CA SER A 99 -15.35 8.01 5.41
C SER A 99 -13.85 8.26 5.50
N VAL A 100 -13.40 9.05 6.48
CA VAL A 100 -12.00 9.48 6.61
C VAL A 100 -11.46 9.31 8.03
N ARG A 101 -10.13 9.12 8.14
CA ARG A 101 -9.37 9.07 9.40
C ARG A 101 -8.13 9.95 9.29
N TYR A 102 -7.74 10.64 10.36
CA TYR A 102 -6.49 11.39 10.38
C TYR A 102 -5.32 10.43 10.67
N CYS A 103 -4.32 10.35 9.77
CA CYS A 103 -3.11 9.56 9.98
C CYS A 103 -1.95 10.00 9.07
N SER A 104 -0.80 9.36 9.24
CA SER A 104 0.38 9.56 8.39
C SER A 104 0.22 8.85 7.04
N TYR A 105 0.57 9.51 5.94
CA TYR A 105 0.73 8.86 4.62
C TYR A 105 2.14 8.29 4.41
N GLN A 106 3.11 8.67 5.25
CA GLN A 106 4.42 8.03 5.28
C GLN A 106 4.27 6.58 5.73
N GLY A 107 4.69 5.62 4.88
CA GLY A 107 4.59 4.19 5.15
C GLY A 107 3.25 3.53 4.80
N ALA A 108 2.22 4.30 4.43
CA ALA A 108 0.87 3.75 4.19
C ALA A 108 0.79 2.76 3.01
N ASN A 109 1.77 2.75 2.11
CA ASN A 109 1.92 1.76 1.02
C ASN A 109 2.64 0.47 1.44
N GLU A 110 3.10 0.39 2.69
CA GLU A 110 3.79 -0.78 3.27
C GLU A 110 2.81 -1.62 4.11
N ASN A 111 1.80 -0.97 4.69
CA ASN A 111 0.73 -1.53 5.53
C ASN A 111 -0.34 -2.23 4.67
N VAL A 112 0.08 -3.29 3.97
CA VAL A 112 -0.75 -4.05 3.03
C VAL A 112 -0.48 -5.54 3.20
N TRP A 113 -1.55 -6.33 3.29
CA TRP A 113 -1.52 -7.78 3.46
C TRP A 113 -2.11 -8.45 2.22
N HIS A 114 -1.26 -9.04 1.38
CA HIS A 114 -1.67 -9.73 0.14
C HIS A 114 -2.29 -11.08 0.48
N VAL A 115 -3.53 -11.31 0.03
CA VAL A 115 -4.21 -12.61 0.13
C VAL A 115 -3.58 -13.56 -0.89
N LEU A 116 -2.95 -14.63 -0.39
CA LEU A 116 -2.33 -15.68 -1.21
C LEU A 116 -3.37 -16.77 -1.48
N ASP A 117 -3.04 -18.05 -1.32
CA ASP A 117 -3.98 -19.15 -1.48
C ASP A 117 -5.08 -19.10 -0.41
N VAL A 118 -6.32 -19.39 -0.80
CA VAL A 118 -7.52 -19.41 0.06
C VAL A 118 -8.09 -20.82 0.04
N GLU A 119 -8.22 -21.45 1.20
CA GLU A 119 -8.71 -22.83 1.32
C GLU A 119 -10.24 -22.91 1.16
N ALA A 120 -10.74 -24.00 0.58
CA ALA A 120 -12.17 -24.15 0.30
C ALA A 120 -13.00 -24.21 1.60
N SER A 121 -14.14 -23.53 1.62
CA SER A 121 -15.03 -23.39 2.79
C SER A 121 -14.41 -22.72 4.02
N SER A 122 -13.24 -22.07 3.89
CA SER A 122 -12.63 -21.31 4.97
C SER A 122 -13.39 -20.02 5.31
N PRO A 123 -13.17 -19.42 6.49
CA PRO A 123 -13.67 -18.08 6.79
C PRO A 123 -13.34 -17.04 5.71
N ALA A 124 -12.13 -17.08 5.13
CA ALA A 124 -11.73 -16.22 4.02
C ALA A 124 -12.53 -16.48 2.73
N ALA A 125 -12.76 -17.75 2.37
CA ALA A 125 -13.59 -18.12 1.23
C ALA A 125 -15.06 -17.72 1.41
N LEU A 126 -15.61 -17.90 2.62
CA LEU A 126 -16.98 -17.53 2.98
C LEU A 126 -17.19 -16.01 3.00
N ALA A 127 -16.15 -15.24 3.33
CA ALA A 127 -16.13 -13.77 3.21
C ALA A 127 -15.97 -13.27 1.76
N GLY A 128 -15.61 -14.14 0.81
CA GLY A 128 -15.40 -13.77 -0.59
C GLY A 128 -14.06 -13.06 -0.85
N LEU A 129 -13.00 -13.42 -0.12
CA LEU A 129 -11.62 -13.05 -0.45
C LEU A 129 -11.14 -13.84 -1.68
N GLN A 130 -10.46 -13.18 -2.60
CA GLN A 130 -9.97 -13.72 -3.86
C GLN A 130 -8.45 -13.96 -3.82
N PRO A 131 -7.97 -15.19 -4.07
CA PRO A 131 -6.56 -15.51 -3.97
C PRO A 131 -5.71 -14.78 -5.02
N HIS A 132 -4.52 -14.36 -4.62
CA HIS A 132 -3.49 -13.66 -5.42
C HIS A 132 -3.96 -12.37 -6.14
N SER A 133 -5.15 -11.86 -5.76
CA SER A 133 -5.82 -10.71 -6.41
C SER A 133 -6.25 -9.64 -5.41
N ASP A 134 -6.60 -10.07 -4.18
CA ASP A 134 -6.98 -9.20 -3.09
C ASP A 134 -5.80 -8.81 -2.20
N TYR A 135 -5.80 -7.54 -1.82
CA TYR A 135 -4.90 -6.93 -0.86
C TYR A 135 -5.77 -6.35 0.25
N ILE A 136 -5.62 -6.86 1.47
CA ILE A 136 -6.22 -6.24 2.66
C ILE A 136 -5.40 -4.98 2.96
N VAL A 137 -6.10 -3.86 3.03
CA VAL A 137 -5.53 -2.50 3.09
C VAL A 137 -6.03 -1.69 4.30
N GLY A 138 -6.81 -2.32 5.17
CA GLY A 138 -7.30 -1.72 6.40
C GLY A 138 -8.37 -2.56 7.09
N ALA A 139 -8.77 -2.11 8.27
CA ALA A 139 -9.88 -2.67 9.05
C ALA A 139 -10.59 -1.54 9.82
N ASP A 140 -11.61 -1.88 10.61
CA ASP A 140 -12.23 -0.90 11.53
C ASP A 140 -11.21 -0.34 12.55
N GLN A 141 -10.22 -1.13 12.97
CA GLN A 141 -9.11 -0.68 13.82
C GLN A 141 -7.94 -0.10 12.99
N LEU A 142 -6.98 0.55 13.65
CA LEU A 142 -5.76 1.01 12.99
C LEU A 142 -4.78 -0.17 12.84
N LEU A 143 -4.15 -0.29 11.67
CA LEU A 143 -3.09 -1.26 11.41
C LEU A 143 -1.82 -0.49 11.05
N GLN A 144 -0.84 -0.47 11.94
CA GLN A 144 0.43 0.26 11.81
C GLN A 144 1.58 -0.67 11.42
N ASP A 145 1.62 -1.88 11.95
CA ASP A 145 2.68 -2.87 11.74
C ASP A 145 2.10 -4.24 11.34
N SER A 146 2.95 -5.15 10.82
CA SER A 146 2.50 -6.48 10.36
C SER A 146 1.82 -7.31 11.45
N GLU A 147 2.25 -7.13 12.71
CA GLU A 147 1.75 -7.86 13.88
C GLU A 147 0.34 -7.41 14.31
N ASP A 148 -0.05 -6.16 14.02
CA ASP A 148 -1.38 -5.63 14.35
C ASP A 148 -2.49 -6.42 13.65
N PHE A 149 -2.28 -6.80 12.39
CA PHE A 149 -3.28 -7.53 11.62
C PHE A 149 -3.53 -8.92 12.22
N PHE A 150 -2.48 -9.68 12.52
CA PHE A 150 -2.63 -11.01 13.14
C PHE A 150 -3.26 -10.90 14.54
N SER A 151 -2.81 -9.93 15.35
CA SER A 151 -3.40 -9.62 16.66
C SER A 151 -4.89 -9.25 16.56
N LEU A 152 -5.28 -8.51 15.51
CA LEU A 152 -6.66 -8.13 15.25
C LEU A 152 -7.52 -9.34 14.87
N ILE A 153 -7.01 -10.27 14.06
CA ILE A 153 -7.70 -11.53 13.73
C ILE A 153 -7.93 -12.35 15.01
N GLU A 154 -6.90 -12.56 15.83
CA GLU A 154 -7.03 -13.29 17.11
C GLU A 154 -8.01 -12.62 18.08
N ALA A 155 -8.01 -11.29 18.18
CA ALA A 155 -8.96 -10.54 19.00
C ALA A 155 -10.42 -10.63 18.50
N HIS A 156 -10.63 -10.96 17.21
CA HIS A 156 -11.95 -11.13 16.59
C HIS A 156 -12.34 -12.60 16.36
N GLU A 157 -11.64 -13.54 16.98
CA GLU A 157 -12.03 -14.95 17.04
C GLU A 157 -13.51 -15.10 17.45
N GLY A 158 -14.31 -15.72 16.59
CA GLY A 158 -15.76 -15.91 16.71
C GLY A 158 -16.63 -14.68 16.41
N LYS A 159 -16.08 -13.56 15.91
CA LYS A 159 -16.80 -12.28 15.72
C LYS A 159 -16.68 -11.76 14.28
N PRO A 160 -17.69 -11.10 13.72
CA PRO A 160 -17.55 -10.41 12.44
C PRO A 160 -16.59 -9.22 12.57
N LEU A 161 -15.59 -9.18 11.70
CA LEU A 161 -14.62 -8.12 11.52
C LEU A 161 -14.78 -7.52 10.11
N LYS A 162 -14.83 -6.20 10.00
CA LYS A 162 -14.76 -5.52 8.71
C LYS A 162 -13.30 -5.30 8.31
N LEU A 163 -12.97 -5.75 7.10
CA LEU A 163 -11.75 -5.44 6.38
C LEU A 163 -12.05 -4.55 5.18
N LEU A 164 -11.11 -3.67 4.84
CA LEU A 164 -11.09 -2.96 3.57
C LEU A 164 -10.13 -3.71 2.63
N VAL A 165 -10.61 -4.08 1.45
CA VAL A 165 -9.89 -4.96 0.51
C VAL A 165 -9.83 -4.30 -0.86
N TYR A 166 -8.63 -3.96 -1.31
CA TYR A 166 -8.34 -3.56 -2.68
C TYR A 166 -8.17 -4.81 -3.56
N ASN A 167 -8.76 -4.81 -4.74
CA ASN A 167 -8.60 -5.88 -5.72
C ASN A 167 -7.82 -5.38 -6.95
N ALA A 168 -6.67 -6.00 -7.22
CA ALA A 168 -5.80 -5.59 -8.33
C ALA A 168 -6.34 -5.94 -9.73
N GLN A 169 -7.35 -6.82 -9.82
CA GLN A 169 -7.99 -7.17 -11.09
C GLN A 169 -9.04 -6.12 -11.51
N THR A 170 -9.65 -5.41 -10.56
CA THR A 170 -10.69 -4.39 -10.79
C THR A 170 -10.25 -2.95 -10.48
N ASP A 171 -9.03 -2.74 -9.96
CA ASP A 171 -8.50 -1.45 -9.45
C ASP A 171 -9.43 -0.76 -8.44
N ALA A 172 -10.15 -1.54 -7.63
CA ALA A 172 -11.21 -1.05 -6.75
C ALA A 172 -11.13 -1.62 -5.32
N CYS A 173 -11.49 -0.79 -4.34
CA CYS A 173 -11.62 -1.18 -2.94
C CYS A 173 -13.06 -1.55 -2.59
N ARG A 174 -13.24 -2.61 -1.80
CA ARG A 174 -14.54 -3.04 -1.25
C ARG A 174 -14.43 -3.35 0.24
N GLU A 175 -15.53 -3.16 0.97
CA GLU A 175 -15.64 -3.68 2.33
C GLU A 175 -15.93 -5.18 2.30
N VAL A 176 -15.21 -5.96 3.12
CA VAL A 176 -15.41 -7.40 3.30
C VAL A 176 -15.66 -7.68 4.77
N MET A 177 -16.70 -8.46 5.09
CA MET A 177 -16.95 -8.92 6.46
C MET A 177 -16.49 -10.37 6.58
N VAL A 178 -15.48 -10.60 7.42
CA VAL A 178 -14.93 -11.92 7.71
C VAL A 178 -15.15 -12.25 9.19
N THR A 179 -15.40 -13.52 9.51
CA THR A 179 -15.55 -13.97 10.90
C THR A 179 -14.43 -14.97 11.20
N PRO A 180 -13.32 -14.54 11.84
CA PRO A 180 -12.25 -15.44 12.24
C PRO A 180 -12.78 -16.61 13.08
N ASN A 181 -12.32 -17.82 12.78
CA ASN A 181 -12.73 -19.04 13.47
C ASN A 181 -11.62 -20.09 13.31
N GLY A 182 -10.79 -20.31 14.32
CA GLY A 182 -9.76 -21.35 14.35
C GLY A 182 -10.30 -22.77 14.54
N ALA A 183 -11.58 -22.92 14.94
CA ALA A 183 -12.26 -24.21 15.06
C ALA A 183 -12.96 -24.66 13.78
N TRP A 184 -12.67 -24.03 12.63
CA TRP A 184 -13.32 -24.28 11.34
C TRP A 184 -12.92 -25.60 10.66
N GLY A 185 -11.73 -26.13 10.96
CA GLY A 185 -11.28 -27.46 10.52
C GLY A 185 -10.02 -27.52 9.65
N GLY A 186 -9.53 -26.37 9.15
CA GLY A 186 -8.25 -26.24 8.45
C GLY A 186 -7.23 -25.40 9.23
N GLU A 187 -6.27 -24.77 8.54
CA GLU A 187 -5.18 -24.03 9.19
C GLU A 187 -5.53 -22.56 9.52
N GLY A 188 -5.15 -22.12 10.74
CA GLY A 188 -5.35 -20.76 11.25
C GLY A 188 -6.83 -20.36 11.42
N SER A 189 -7.07 -19.11 11.84
CA SER A 189 -8.44 -18.59 12.02
C SER A 189 -9.09 -18.03 10.74
N LEU A 190 -8.37 -17.98 9.61
CA LEU A 190 -8.90 -17.49 8.33
C LEU A 190 -8.94 -18.54 7.22
N GLY A 191 -8.06 -19.55 7.24
CA GLY A 191 -7.88 -20.48 6.12
C GLY A 191 -7.49 -19.79 4.80
N CYS A 192 -6.54 -18.84 4.89
CA CYS A 192 -5.84 -18.28 3.74
C CYS A 192 -4.38 -17.94 4.11
N GLY A 193 -3.48 -18.03 3.14
CA GLY A 193 -2.12 -17.51 3.26
C GLY A 193 -2.13 -15.98 3.18
N ILE A 194 -1.31 -15.33 4.00
CA ILE A 194 -1.16 -13.87 4.03
C ILE A 194 0.31 -13.52 3.80
N GLY A 195 0.58 -12.76 2.73
CA GLY A 195 1.90 -12.22 2.42
C GLY A 195 2.03 -10.76 2.86
N TYR A 196 3.20 -10.40 3.38
CA TYR A 196 3.51 -9.04 3.83
C TYR A 196 4.90 -8.60 3.32
N GLY A 197 5.14 -7.28 3.28
CA GLY A 197 6.43 -6.72 2.89
C GLY A 197 6.59 -6.51 1.38
N TYR A 198 7.83 -6.30 0.92
CA TYR A 198 8.13 -5.70 -0.39
C TYR A 198 7.49 -6.41 -1.60
N LEU A 199 7.49 -7.75 -1.63
CA LEU A 199 6.91 -8.55 -2.73
C LEU A 199 5.37 -8.65 -2.69
N HIS A 200 4.75 -8.15 -1.62
CA HIS A 200 3.31 -8.27 -1.33
C HIS A 200 2.60 -6.91 -1.28
N ARG A 201 3.27 -5.84 -1.73
CA ARG A 201 2.66 -4.52 -1.91
C ARG A 201 1.78 -4.50 -3.15
N ILE A 202 0.83 -3.56 -3.19
CA ILE A 202 0.02 -3.31 -4.39
C ILE A 202 0.95 -2.92 -5.56
N PRO A 203 0.79 -3.52 -6.75
CA PRO A 203 1.57 -3.16 -7.93
C PRO A 203 1.41 -1.67 -8.26
N ALA A 204 2.52 -0.93 -8.27
CA ALA A 204 2.52 0.45 -8.71
C ALA A 204 2.19 0.50 -10.21
N GLN A 205 0.96 0.91 -10.55
CA GLN A 205 0.58 1.12 -11.94
C GLN A 205 1.48 2.22 -12.52
N PRO A 206 2.20 1.98 -13.64
CA PRO A 206 2.97 3.02 -14.28
C PRO A 206 2.01 4.10 -14.77
N ALA A 207 2.14 5.32 -14.22
CA ALA A 207 1.27 6.44 -14.58
C ALA A 207 1.23 6.58 -16.12
N ALA A 208 0.03 6.42 -16.69
CA ALA A 208 -0.14 6.44 -18.14
C ALA A 208 0.48 7.73 -18.70
N PRO A 209 1.44 7.65 -19.64
CA PRO A 209 2.21 8.82 -20.06
C PRO A 209 1.24 9.86 -20.61
N THR A 210 1.14 11.00 -19.92
CA THR A 210 0.17 12.05 -20.24
C THR A 210 0.34 12.42 -21.70
N ALA A 211 -0.74 12.24 -22.47
CA ALA A 211 -0.72 12.44 -23.92
C ALA A 211 -0.38 13.91 -24.20
N ARG A 212 0.91 14.16 -24.49
CA ARG A 212 1.46 15.50 -24.72
C ARG A 212 0.57 16.18 -25.76
N PRO A 213 -0.07 17.32 -25.44
CA PRO A 213 -1.08 17.90 -26.31
C PRO A 213 -0.47 18.13 -27.69
N ALA A 214 -1.02 17.43 -28.69
CA ALA A 214 -0.49 17.46 -30.03
C ALA A 214 -0.54 18.91 -30.54
N PRO A 215 0.58 19.48 -31.04
CA PRO A 215 0.58 20.84 -31.55
C PRO A 215 -0.39 20.92 -32.73
N SER A 216 -1.46 21.70 -32.57
CA SER A 216 -2.52 21.84 -33.57
C SER A 216 -1.97 22.55 -34.81
N ALA A 217 -1.55 21.76 -35.80
CA ALA A 217 -1.06 22.23 -37.09
C ALA A 217 -2.23 22.26 -38.08
N ALA A 218 -2.64 23.47 -38.48
CA ALA A 218 -3.73 23.67 -39.43
C ALA A 218 -3.24 23.82 -40.88
N ALA A 219 -4.16 23.54 -41.81
CA ALA A 219 -4.12 23.88 -43.24
C ALA A 219 -3.25 22.99 -44.19
N PRO A 220 -3.60 22.93 -45.50
CA PRO A 220 -3.08 21.95 -46.47
C PRO A 220 -1.88 22.44 -47.31
N PRO A 221 -1.20 21.56 -48.08
CA PRO A 221 0.08 21.88 -48.73
C PRO A 221 -0.04 22.68 -50.03
N VAL A 222 1.03 23.43 -50.34
CA VAL A 222 1.28 24.16 -51.61
C VAL A 222 2.76 23.90 -51.99
N PRO A 223 3.11 23.62 -53.26
CA PRO A 223 4.38 22.96 -53.60
C PRO A 223 5.61 23.89 -53.70
N SER A 224 6.79 23.26 -53.62
CA SER A 224 8.13 23.84 -53.75
C SER A 224 8.47 24.35 -55.16
N PRO A 225 9.57 25.12 -55.27
CA PRO A 225 10.59 24.88 -56.28
C PRO A 225 11.96 24.50 -55.67
N GLU A 226 12.88 24.09 -56.53
CA GLU A 226 14.19 23.49 -56.19
C GLU A 226 15.32 24.53 -56.00
N GLU A 227 16.32 24.20 -55.17
CA GLU A 227 17.74 24.36 -55.52
C GLU A 227 18.57 23.24 -54.83
N ASN A 228 19.80 23.00 -55.27
CA ASN A 228 20.53 21.73 -55.06
C ASN A 228 22.04 21.98 -54.71
N PRO A 229 22.91 20.95 -54.56
CA PRO A 229 23.65 20.62 -53.33
C PRO A 229 25.14 21.14 -53.38
N PRO A 230 26.18 20.61 -52.68
CA PRO A 230 26.29 19.50 -51.70
C PRO A 230 27.23 19.73 -50.48
N VAL A 231 27.43 18.69 -49.63
CA VAL A 231 28.74 18.06 -49.26
C VAL A 231 28.74 17.36 -47.87
N ASN A 232 29.15 16.08 -47.88
CA ASN A 232 29.69 15.18 -46.81
C ASN A 232 29.12 15.09 -45.38
N LEU A 233 28.88 13.83 -44.98
CA LEU A 233 29.11 13.31 -43.63
C LEU A 233 30.62 12.98 -43.43
N PRO A 234 31.06 12.72 -42.19
CA PRO A 234 31.47 11.33 -41.90
C PRO A 234 30.87 10.78 -40.60
N ALA A 235 30.82 9.45 -40.47
CA ALA A 235 30.21 8.76 -39.35
C ALA A 235 31.24 8.21 -38.34
N HIS A 236 31.06 8.55 -37.07
CA HIS A 236 31.62 7.88 -35.89
C HIS A 236 30.57 7.96 -34.77
N GLY A 237 30.35 6.95 -33.92
CA GLY A 237 30.94 5.62 -33.89
C GLY A 237 30.65 4.98 -32.53
N PHE A 238 29.64 4.11 -32.45
CA PHE A 238 29.29 3.42 -31.20
C PHE A 238 30.25 2.26 -30.93
N THR A 239 30.77 2.19 -29.70
CA THR A 239 31.59 1.07 -29.22
C THR A 239 30.88 0.43 -28.02
N GLU A 240 30.33 -0.76 -28.21
CA GLU A 240 29.87 -1.60 -27.12
C GLU A 240 31.07 -2.28 -26.43
N ALA A 241 31.04 -2.37 -25.10
CA ALA A 241 32.11 -2.96 -24.29
C ALA A 241 31.63 -4.29 -23.65
N PRO A 242 32.10 -5.46 -24.11
CA PRO A 242 31.69 -6.75 -23.55
C PRO A 242 32.40 -7.03 -22.22
N LEU A 243 31.62 -7.25 -21.15
CA LEU A 243 32.13 -7.72 -19.87
C LEU A 243 32.29 -9.24 -19.88
N VAL A 244 33.53 -9.72 -20.05
CA VAL A 244 33.88 -11.15 -19.91
C VAL A 244 34.50 -11.39 -18.54
N ALA A 245 33.94 -12.33 -17.76
CA ALA A 245 34.47 -12.71 -16.46
C ALA A 245 35.63 -13.72 -16.59
N PRO A 246 36.80 -13.48 -15.97
CA PRO A 246 37.89 -14.46 -15.90
C PRO A 246 37.68 -15.47 -14.76
N SER A 247 38.13 -16.72 -14.97
CA SER A 247 38.08 -17.81 -13.98
C SER A 247 39.32 -18.70 -14.07
N SER A 248 39.92 -19.07 -12.93
CA SER A 248 41.16 -19.89 -12.79
C SER A 248 42.45 -19.17 -13.25
N ARG A 249 43.67 -19.48 -12.79
CA ARG A 249 44.27 -20.40 -11.76
C ARG A 249 45.49 -19.62 -11.13
N SER A 250 46.31 -20.01 -10.15
CA SER A 250 46.87 -21.29 -9.67
C SER A 250 47.51 -21.16 -8.27
N GLU A 251 47.97 -22.28 -7.71
CA GLU A 251 49.24 -22.54 -6.96
C GLU A 251 50.07 -21.34 -6.38
N ASP A 252 50.70 -21.42 -5.19
CA ASP A 252 51.02 -22.59 -4.32
C ASP A 252 51.24 -22.20 -2.83
N LEU A 253 51.00 -23.18 -1.93
CA LEU A 253 51.67 -23.54 -0.64
C LEU A 253 52.16 -22.43 0.34
N LEU A 254 52.13 -22.55 1.68
CA LEU A 254 51.66 -23.57 2.65
C LEU A 254 51.65 -22.93 4.05
N ASP A 255 50.62 -23.17 4.88
CA ASP A 255 50.81 -23.60 6.28
C ASP A 255 49.50 -24.22 6.81
N LEU A 256 49.58 -25.07 7.85
CA LEU A 256 48.47 -25.92 8.29
C LEU A 256 48.49 -26.14 9.81
N ASP A 257 47.69 -25.37 10.54
CA ASP A 257 47.39 -25.65 11.96
C ASP A 257 45.90 -26.00 12.16
N GLN A 258 45.63 -26.93 13.08
CA GLN A 258 44.32 -27.56 13.24
C GLN A 258 43.50 -26.88 14.34
N VAL A 259 42.33 -26.34 13.99
CA VAL A 259 41.28 -26.03 14.97
C VAL A 259 40.10 -26.97 14.75
N THR A 260 39.92 -27.90 15.68
CA THR A 260 38.83 -28.86 15.70
C THR A 260 37.47 -28.18 15.86
N LEU A 261 36.44 -28.71 15.20
CA LEU A 261 35.05 -28.42 15.55
C LEU A 261 34.81 -28.79 17.01
N GLN A 262 34.28 -27.84 17.80
CA GLN A 262 33.89 -28.10 19.19
C GLN A 262 32.44 -27.65 19.39
N GLU A 263 31.58 -28.63 19.67
CA GLU A 263 30.15 -28.42 19.94
C GLU A 263 29.94 -27.59 21.22
N ALA A 264 28.92 -26.73 21.22
CA ALA A 264 28.51 -26.01 22.41
C ALA A 264 27.75 -26.95 23.37
N PRO A 265 28.08 -26.97 24.69
CA PRO A 265 27.47 -27.90 25.63
C PRO A 265 26.01 -27.53 25.94
N LEU A 266 25.14 -28.55 25.97
CA LEU A 266 23.73 -28.43 26.35
C LEU A 266 23.56 -28.18 27.87
N PRO A 267 22.51 -27.47 28.31
CA PRO A 267 22.22 -27.25 29.72
C PRO A 267 21.75 -28.54 30.44
N PRO A 268 22.00 -28.68 31.76
CA PRO A 268 21.67 -29.88 32.52
C PRO A 268 20.16 -30.01 32.82
N PRO A 269 19.65 -31.25 33.05
CA PRO A 269 18.22 -31.51 33.28
C PRO A 269 17.74 -31.08 34.66
N ILE A 270 16.46 -30.68 34.75
CA ILE A 270 15.79 -30.29 35.99
C ILE A 270 15.67 -31.50 36.94
N GLN A 271 16.23 -31.36 38.13
CA GLN A 271 16.20 -32.39 39.17
C GLN A 271 14.86 -32.35 39.91
N ARG A 272 14.03 -33.40 39.78
CA ARG A 272 12.83 -33.57 40.62
C ARG A 272 13.25 -33.76 42.08
N VAL A 273 12.73 -32.92 42.97
CA VAL A 273 12.75 -33.20 44.41
C VAL A 273 11.85 -34.41 44.68
N MET A 274 12.40 -35.46 45.27
CA MET A 274 11.63 -36.58 45.81
C MET A 274 11.17 -36.23 47.22
N ASP A 275 9.87 -36.31 47.47
CA ASP A 275 9.27 -36.08 48.79
C ASP A 275 9.13 -37.43 49.54
N PRO A 276 9.87 -37.66 50.65
CA PRO A 276 9.87 -38.93 51.37
C PRO A 276 8.75 -38.98 52.42
N GLY A 277 7.50 -39.12 51.97
CA GLY A 277 6.35 -39.10 52.88
C GLY A 277 6.22 -40.36 53.77
N GLN A 278 5.77 -40.18 55.02
CA GLN A 278 4.91 -41.16 55.72
C GLN A 278 4.21 -40.63 56.99
N HIS A 279 2.98 -41.14 57.18
CA HIS A 279 2.23 -41.32 58.44
C HIS A 279 1.72 -40.14 59.31
N ARG A 280 0.39 -40.17 59.56
CA ARG A 280 -0.32 -40.37 60.85
C ARG A 280 0.28 -39.74 62.13
N MET A 281 -0.51 -39.22 63.09
CA MET A 281 -1.85 -39.66 63.51
C MET A 281 -2.56 -38.62 64.42
N PHE A 282 -3.89 -38.78 64.55
CA PHE A 282 -4.83 -38.09 65.46
C PHE A 282 -5.16 -36.63 65.13
#